data_AF-A0A8B6ETJ8-F1
#
_entry.id   AF-A0A8B6ETJ8-F1
#
_cell.length_a   1.000
_cell.length_b   1.000
_cell.length_c   1.000
_cell.angle_alpha   90.00
_cell.angle_beta   90.00
_cell.angle_gamma   90.00
#
_symmetry.space_group_name_H-M   'P 1'
#
loop_
_entity.id
_entity.type
_entity.pdbx_description
1 polymer ?
#
loop_
_entity_poly.entity_id
_entity_poly.type
_entity_poly.pdbx_seq_one_letter_code
_entity_poly.pdbx_strand_id
1 'polypeptide(L)'
;MNYALKSEAKGNCSNDRTETVMEKLLSFVKEIKLISSGTDCRNNHQKPIAFYAQLTKQVTVSGSDTVVFDKVFTNTGDAYDSKTGIFRAPVKGLYYFDCTLMSIGTPLHLILMKNKSMLTRGHSFSNRDFGSISGTIELEMGDKVSIQHYSAARSEAIHGEYASFTGSDMFSTGKIILVVLITAMNHAVKSDAKGNCSNDRTETVMEKLLNFVKEIKQISSGTDCRSNNHKPIGFYAMLSKTVTISGSSNVVFAKVFTNAGNAYDSKTGIFRAPVKGLYYFNCNFLSYGSKLHIVLVKDNNKLTYGHSRNTQDAGSITGTLELQKGDKVSIQHYSAVGSETMQSSYSSFTGYLISTS
;
A
#
# COMPACT_ATOMS: atom_id res chain seq x y z
N MET A 1 -18.02 -19.54 20.59
CA MET A 1 -16.58 -19.63 20.93
C MET A 1 -16.16 -18.25 21.44
N ASN A 2 -16.52 -17.98 22.69
CA ASN A 2 -16.19 -16.77 23.45
C ASN A 2 -14.87 -17.01 24.20
N TYR A 3 -14.23 -15.91 24.65
CA TYR A 3 -13.11 -15.85 25.61
C TYR A 3 -11.73 -16.35 25.13
N ALA A 4 -10.91 -15.44 24.57
CA ALA A 4 -9.43 -15.55 24.59
C ALA A 4 -8.65 -14.24 24.33
N LEU A 5 -9.23 -13.05 24.55
CA LEU A 5 -8.50 -11.76 24.41
C LEU A 5 -8.56 -10.88 25.67
N LYS A 6 -8.92 -11.45 26.82
CA LYS A 6 -8.82 -10.79 28.13
C LYS A 6 -8.26 -11.75 29.17
N SER A 7 -6.98 -12.07 29.05
CA SER A 7 -6.06 -12.34 30.16
C SER A 7 -4.76 -12.87 29.58
N GLU A 8 -3.83 -12.00 29.23
CA GLU A 8 -2.38 -12.30 29.24
C GLU A 8 -1.59 -11.00 29.00
N ALA A 9 -1.93 -9.97 29.78
CA ALA A 9 -0.97 -8.98 30.22
C ALA A 9 -0.45 -9.43 31.60
N LYS A 10 0.23 -10.58 31.62
CA LYS A 10 1.15 -10.97 32.67
C LYS A 10 2.37 -11.52 31.95
N GLY A 11 3.52 -10.91 32.24
CA GLY A 11 4.72 -11.02 31.42
C GLY A 11 5.17 -12.45 31.14
N ASN A 12 5.61 -12.66 29.91
CA ASN A 12 6.68 -13.59 29.58
C ASN A 12 7.33 -13.13 28.27
N CYS A 13 8.51 -12.50 28.39
CA CYS A 13 9.35 -12.19 27.24
C CYS A 13 9.87 -13.51 26.66
N SER A 14 9.25 -14.01 25.58
CA SER A 14 9.84 -15.11 24.82
C SER A 14 10.80 -14.53 23.78
N ASN A 15 12.09 -14.64 24.08
CA ASN A 15 13.22 -14.14 23.28
C ASN A 15 13.33 -14.78 21.88
N ASP A 16 12.67 -15.91 21.64
CA ASP A 16 12.85 -16.77 20.46
C ASP A 16 12.14 -16.25 19.20
N ARG A 17 11.03 -15.52 19.38
CA ARG A 17 10.22 -15.01 18.25
C ARG A 17 10.84 -13.79 17.58
N THR A 18 11.47 -12.90 18.34
CA THR A 18 12.10 -11.68 17.81
C THR A 18 13.38 -12.01 17.03
N GLU A 19 14.14 -13.01 17.48
CA GLU A 19 15.37 -13.48 16.83
C GLU A 19 15.08 -14.18 15.49
N THR A 20 14.02 -14.99 15.44
CA THR A 20 13.54 -15.62 14.20
C THR A 20 13.08 -14.60 13.14
N VAL A 21 12.46 -13.50 13.56
CA VAL A 21 12.04 -12.41 12.66
C VAL A 21 13.28 -11.66 12.14
N MET A 22 14.29 -11.45 12.98
CA MET A 22 15.55 -10.79 12.62
C MET A 22 16.40 -11.61 11.65
N GLU A 23 16.50 -12.93 11.82
CA GLU A 23 17.23 -13.78 10.86
C GLU A 23 16.55 -13.81 9.49
N LYS A 24 15.21 -13.84 9.46
CA LYS A 24 14.44 -13.74 8.21
C LYS A 24 14.62 -12.39 7.53
N LEU A 25 14.67 -11.30 8.30
CA LEU A 25 14.97 -9.96 7.80
C LEU A 25 16.40 -9.87 7.24
N LEU A 26 17.40 -10.42 7.93
CA LEU A 26 18.80 -10.44 7.47
C LEU A 26 18.99 -11.30 6.20
N SER A 27 18.27 -12.41 6.10
CA SER A 27 18.26 -13.26 4.90
C SER A 27 17.66 -12.52 3.71
N PHE A 28 16.50 -11.88 3.90
CA PHE A 28 15.86 -11.06 2.87
C PHE A 28 16.74 -9.88 2.42
N VAL A 29 17.50 -9.28 3.34
CA VAL A 29 18.47 -8.20 3.05
C VAL A 29 19.67 -8.69 2.23
N LYS A 30 20.17 -9.92 2.45
CA LYS A 30 21.25 -10.49 1.62
C LYS A 30 20.81 -10.71 0.17
N GLU A 31 19.55 -11.13 -0.03
CA GLU A 31 18.97 -11.26 -1.36
C GLU A 31 18.86 -9.90 -2.08
N ILE A 32 18.50 -8.83 -1.35
CA ILE A 32 18.45 -7.46 -1.89
C ILE A 32 19.85 -6.91 -2.26
N LYS A 33 20.89 -7.28 -1.50
CA LYS A 33 22.29 -6.87 -1.76
C LYS A 33 22.82 -7.40 -3.09
N LEU A 34 22.39 -8.59 -3.50
CA LEU A 34 22.72 -9.17 -4.81
C LEU A 34 22.04 -8.43 -5.98
N ILE A 35 20.83 -7.90 -5.75
CA ILE A 35 19.99 -7.24 -6.77
C ILE A 35 20.43 -5.79 -7.04
N SER A 36 21.10 -5.13 -6.09
CA SER A 36 21.38 -3.68 -6.09
C SER A 36 22.75 -3.26 -6.66
N SER A 37 23.53 -4.18 -7.22
CA SER A 37 24.91 -3.92 -7.67
C SER A 37 25.05 -3.27 -9.06
N GLY A 38 23.96 -2.85 -9.71
CA GLY A 38 23.97 -2.19 -11.02
C GLY A 38 24.00 -0.66 -10.97
N THR A 39 24.88 -0.02 -11.76
CA THR A 39 25.26 1.41 -11.70
C THR A 39 24.28 2.41 -12.32
N ASP A 40 24.31 3.64 -11.80
CA ASP A 40 23.65 4.92 -12.16
C ASP A 40 23.40 5.20 -13.65
N CYS A 41 22.19 5.67 -13.97
CA CYS A 41 21.84 6.25 -15.26
C CYS A 41 20.73 7.29 -15.10
N ARG A 42 21.09 8.57 -15.04
CA ARG A 42 20.35 9.65 -15.72
C ARG A 42 21.31 10.81 -15.85
N ASN A 43 21.54 11.26 -17.08
CA ASN A 43 22.04 12.60 -17.30
C ASN A 43 21.02 13.57 -16.69
N ASN A 44 21.46 14.38 -15.74
CA ASN A 44 20.73 15.26 -14.82
C ASN A 44 20.13 14.59 -13.56
N HIS A 45 20.86 14.80 -12.46
CA HIS A 45 20.48 14.82 -11.04
C HIS A 45 18.97 14.97 -10.68
N GLN A 46 18.12 13.99 -10.99
CA GLN A 46 16.76 13.96 -10.47
C GLN A 46 16.72 13.08 -9.22
N LYS A 47 16.51 13.73 -8.07
CA LYS A 47 16.27 13.06 -6.78
C LYS A 47 15.05 12.13 -6.91
N PRO A 48 15.04 10.95 -6.27
CA PRO A 48 13.85 10.10 -6.18
C PRO A 48 12.65 10.90 -5.65
N ILE A 49 11.43 10.57 -6.06
CA ILE A 49 10.23 11.31 -5.64
C ILE A 49 9.42 10.38 -4.74
N ALA A 50 9.41 10.69 -3.44
CA ALA A 50 8.66 9.91 -2.46
C ALA A 50 8.31 10.73 -1.23
N PHE A 51 7.13 10.51 -0.67
CA PHE A 51 6.77 11.06 0.63
C PHE A 51 6.04 10.03 1.50
N TYR A 52 6.19 10.19 2.81
CA TYR A 52 5.39 9.51 3.83
C TYR A 52 5.04 10.53 4.91
N ALA A 53 3.75 10.73 5.13
CA ALA A 53 3.22 11.67 6.10
C ALA A 53 2.10 11.05 6.94
N GLN A 54 1.91 11.56 8.16
CA GLN A 54 0.94 11.06 9.14
C GLN A 54 0.22 12.23 9.80
N LEU A 55 -1.00 12.00 10.27
CA LEU A 55 -1.68 12.93 11.18
C LEU A 55 -1.03 12.89 12.57
N THR A 56 -0.78 14.03 13.21
CA THR A 56 -0.38 14.07 14.63
C THR A 56 -1.55 14.02 15.60
N LYS A 57 -2.71 14.52 15.19
CA LYS A 57 -3.89 14.67 16.04
C LYS A 57 -5.14 14.25 15.30
N GLN A 58 -6.20 13.98 16.05
CA GLN A 58 -7.51 13.72 15.46
C GLN A 58 -7.93 14.94 14.63
N VAL A 59 -8.47 14.68 13.44
CA VAL A 59 -8.98 15.71 12.54
C VAL A 59 -10.44 15.41 12.23
N THR A 60 -11.29 16.43 12.30
CA THR A 60 -12.64 16.38 11.77
C THR A 60 -12.63 17.00 10.39
N VAL A 61 -13.11 16.25 9.39
CA VAL A 61 -13.25 16.70 8.02
C VAL A 61 -14.72 16.79 7.64
N SER A 62 -15.06 17.74 6.78
CA SER A 62 -16.41 17.99 6.31
C SER A 62 -16.38 18.39 4.84
N GLY A 63 -17.54 18.50 4.18
CA GLY A 63 -17.57 19.05 2.83
C GLY A 63 -16.67 18.26 1.87
N SER A 64 -15.79 18.99 1.18
CA SER A 64 -14.70 18.47 0.35
C SER A 64 -13.32 18.79 0.95
N ASP A 65 -13.21 18.81 2.28
CA ASP A 65 -11.96 19.13 2.97
C ASP A 65 -10.84 18.20 2.52
N THR A 66 -9.66 18.78 2.29
CA THR A 66 -8.44 18.00 2.05
C THR A 66 -7.83 17.60 3.38
N VAL A 67 -7.49 16.32 3.53
CA VAL A 67 -6.79 15.82 4.72
C VAL A 67 -5.33 16.25 4.65
N VAL A 68 -4.91 17.06 5.61
CA VAL A 68 -3.54 17.56 5.72
C VAL A 68 -2.76 16.68 6.68
N PHE A 69 -1.89 15.81 6.14
CA PHE A 69 -1.00 14.96 6.94
C PHE A 69 0.22 15.79 7.35
N ASP A 70 0.15 16.38 8.54
CA ASP A 70 1.03 17.45 9.00
C ASP A 70 2.44 16.96 9.36
N LYS A 71 2.58 15.71 9.82
CA LYS A 71 3.87 15.13 10.21
C LYS A 71 4.50 14.37 9.05
N VAL A 72 5.48 15.00 8.42
CA VAL A 72 6.25 14.45 7.32
C VAL A 72 7.48 13.71 7.86
N PHE A 73 7.61 12.43 7.51
CA PHE A 73 8.80 11.63 7.83
C PHE A 73 9.77 11.57 6.65
N THR A 74 9.24 11.54 5.42
CA THR A 74 10.02 11.55 4.18
C THR A 74 9.30 12.44 3.17
N ASN A 75 10.05 13.22 2.39
CA ASN A 75 9.53 14.03 1.28
C ASN A 75 10.63 14.28 0.24
N THR A 76 11.28 13.21 -0.22
CA THR A 76 12.32 13.30 -1.25
C THR A 76 11.70 13.81 -2.54
N GLY A 77 12.34 14.81 -3.15
CA GLY A 77 11.80 15.50 -4.33
C GLY A 77 10.80 16.61 -3.99
N ASP A 78 10.53 16.85 -2.70
CA ASP A 78 9.75 17.98 -2.17
C ASP A 78 8.37 18.13 -2.85
N ALA A 79 7.77 17.01 -3.23
CA ALA A 79 6.56 16.96 -4.02
C ALA A 79 5.27 16.99 -3.17
N TYR A 80 5.35 16.69 -1.87
CA TYR A 80 4.23 16.79 -0.93
C TYR A 80 4.29 18.08 -0.11
N ASP A 81 3.18 18.81 -0.04
CA ASP A 81 3.02 19.99 0.81
C ASP A 81 2.19 19.65 2.06
N SER A 82 2.84 19.62 3.22
CA SER A 82 2.21 19.31 4.51
C SER A 82 1.37 20.45 5.10
N LYS A 83 1.33 21.62 4.46
CA LYS A 83 0.40 22.70 4.82
C LYS A 83 -0.92 22.58 4.07
N THR A 84 -0.91 21.95 2.90
CA THR A 84 -2.10 21.81 2.05
C THR A 84 -2.61 20.38 1.94
N GLY A 85 -1.81 19.38 2.29
CA GLY A 85 -2.15 17.96 2.12
C GLY A 85 -2.04 17.46 0.68
N ILE A 86 -1.35 18.21 -0.20
CA ILE A 86 -1.37 17.98 -1.64
C ILE A 86 0.01 17.52 -2.11
N PHE A 87 0.04 16.40 -2.82
CA PHE A 87 1.16 16.02 -3.66
C PHE A 87 1.04 16.70 -5.03
N ARG A 88 2.14 17.23 -5.57
CA ARG A 88 2.23 17.75 -6.93
C ARG A 88 3.32 17.02 -7.69
N ALA A 89 2.95 16.37 -8.79
CA ALA A 89 3.89 15.63 -9.62
C ALA A 89 4.97 16.58 -10.19
N PRO A 90 6.25 16.40 -9.84
CA PRO A 90 7.32 17.25 -10.37
C PRO A 90 7.73 16.83 -11.79
N VAL A 91 7.40 15.60 -12.19
CA VAL A 91 7.66 15.04 -13.52
C VAL A 91 6.50 14.16 -13.98
N LYS A 92 6.35 14.01 -15.29
CA LYS A 92 5.48 12.98 -15.86
C LYS A 92 5.97 11.60 -15.46
N GLY A 93 5.07 10.71 -15.05
CA GLY A 93 5.43 9.34 -14.73
C GLY A 93 4.30 8.52 -14.14
N LEU A 94 4.61 7.27 -13.86
CA LEU A 94 3.74 6.37 -13.12
C LEU A 94 4.06 6.51 -11.63
N TYR A 95 3.05 6.71 -10.79
CA TYR A 95 3.18 6.90 -9.35
C TYR A 95 2.30 5.91 -8.60
N TYR A 96 2.75 5.46 -7.44
CA TYR A 96 1.96 4.68 -6.51
C TYR A 96 1.60 5.51 -5.29
N PHE A 97 0.34 5.48 -4.88
CA PHE A 97 -0.13 6.10 -3.64
C PHE A 97 -0.82 5.07 -2.76
N ASP A 98 -0.65 5.21 -1.46
CA ASP A 98 -1.38 4.47 -0.44
C ASP A 98 -1.74 5.39 0.73
N CYS A 99 -2.93 5.23 1.26
CA CYS A 99 -3.42 5.90 2.44
C CYS A 99 -4.08 4.87 3.34
N THR A 100 -3.71 4.87 4.61
CA THR A 100 -4.41 4.14 5.67
C THR A 100 -5.04 5.16 6.61
N LEU A 101 -6.26 4.90 7.07
CA LEU A 101 -7.06 5.79 7.90
C LEU A 101 -7.81 4.98 8.96
N MET A 102 -8.01 5.57 10.14
CA MET A 102 -8.86 5.00 11.18
C MET A 102 -9.99 5.99 11.49
N SER A 103 -11.23 5.52 11.53
CA SER A 103 -12.38 6.31 11.97
C SER A 103 -12.41 6.48 13.49
N ILE A 104 -12.92 7.62 13.96
CA ILE A 104 -13.36 7.80 15.35
C ILE A 104 -14.82 8.24 15.37
N GLY A 105 -15.66 7.54 16.13
CA GLY A 105 -17.05 7.92 16.41
C GLY A 105 -18.01 7.67 15.25
N THR A 106 -17.68 8.12 14.04
CA THR A 106 -18.51 7.99 12.83
C THR A 106 -17.85 7.09 11.79
N PRO A 107 -18.62 6.49 10.87
CA PRO A 107 -18.06 5.98 9.62
C PRO A 107 -17.24 7.06 8.90
N LEU A 108 -16.24 6.65 8.14
CA LEU A 108 -15.34 7.55 7.41
C LEU A 108 -15.32 7.20 5.93
N HIS A 109 -15.47 8.22 5.09
CA HIS A 109 -15.57 8.15 3.65
C HIS A 109 -14.59 9.17 3.06
N LEU A 110 -13.44 8.67 2.62
CA LEU A 110 -12.43 9.51 1.97
C LEU A 110 -12.31 9.13 0.51
N ILE A 111 -11.73 10.02 -0.28
CA ILE A 111 -11.49 9.83 -1.70
C ILE A 111 -10.07 10.20 -2.08
N LEU A 112 -9.48 9.42 -2.98
CA LEU A 112 -8.26 9.81 -3.67
C LEU A 112 -8.62 10.65 -4.89
N MET A 113 -8.16 11.89 -4.87
CA MET A 113 -8.40 12.86 -5.94
C MET A 113 -7.16 13.00 -6.79
N LYS A 114 -7.33 13.00 -8.12
CA LYS A 114 -6.37 13.53 -9.09
C LYS A 114 -6.95 14.80 -9.67
N ASN A 115 -6.32 15.94 -9.41
CA ASN A 115 -6.82 17.27 -9.75
C ASN A 115 -8.25 17.47 -9.20
N LYS A 116 -9.26 17.49 -10.09
CA LYS A 116 -10.69 17.62 -9.75
C LYS A 116 -11.48 16.32 -9.97
N SER A 117 -10.78 15.23 -10.27
CA SER A 117 -11.38 13.93 -10.60
C SER A 117 -11.17 12.94 -9.48
N MET A 118 -12.26 12.41 -8.94
CA MET A 118 -12.26 11.31 -7.99
C MET A 118 -11.82 10.02 -8.68
N LEU A 119 -10.79 9.37 -8.15
CA LEU A 119 -10.32 8.08 -8.64
C LEU A 119 -11.02 6.94 -7.91
N THR A 120 -10.92 6.92 -6.58
CA THR A 120 -11.48 5.85 -5.74
C THR A 120 -11.89 6.37 -4.37
N ARG A 121 -12.57 5.52 -3.60
CA ARG A 121 -13.02 5.80 -2.24
C ARG A 121 -12.39 4.83 -1.25
N GLY A 122 -12.15 5.33 -0.04
CA GLY A 122 -11.86 4.55 1.15
C GLY A 122 -13.04 4.63 2.09
N HIS A 123 -13.25 3.55 2.83
CA HIS A 123 -14.32 3.44 3.81
C HIS A 123 -13.81 2.79 5.07
N SER A 124 -14.25 3.29 6.21
CA SER A 124 -14.25 2.53 7.47
C SER A 124 -15.63 2.70 8.11
N PHE A 125 -16.21 1.61 8.60
CA PHE A 125 -17.62 1.58 8.98
C PHE A 125 -17.84 1.89 10.45
N SER A 126 -17.04 1.29 11.31
CA SER A 126 -17.27 1.34 12.75
C SER A 126 -16.27 2.26 13.47
N ASN A 127 -16.47 2.49 14.77
CA ASN A 127 -15.54 3.27 15.57
C ASN A 127 -14.20 2.52 15.72
N ARG A 128 -13.08 3.21 15.51
CA ARG A 128 -11.72 2.63 15.49
C ARG A 128 -11.54 1.54 14.44
N ASP A 129 -12.27 1.66 13.34
CA ASP A 129 -12.16 0.79 12.18
C ASP A 129 -11.17 1.36 11.17
N PHE A 130 -10.51 0.49 10.41
CA PHE A 130 -9.53 0.89 9.42
C PHE A 130 -10.10 0.85 8.01
N GLY A 131 -9.72 1.84 7.21
CA GLY A 131 -9.90 1.82 5.77
C GLY A 131 -8.56 2.07 5.08
N SER A 132 -8.48 1.67 3.81
CA SER A 132 -7.34 1.95 2.96
C SER A 132 -7.77 2.49 1.60
N ILE A 133 -6.90 3.29 1.00
CA ILE A 133 -7.02 3.80 -0.36
C ILE A 133 -5.67 3.65 -1.04
N SER A 134 -5.59 2.96 -2.15
CA SER A 134 -4.36 2.86 -2.92
C SER A 134 -4.61 2.82 -4.42
N GLY A 135 -3.58 3.17 -5.19
CA GLY A 135 -3.66 3.11 -6.63
C GLY A 135 -2.36 3.49 -7.34
N THR A 136 -2.13 2.84 -8.48
CA THR A 136 -1.07 3.14 -9.44
C THR A 136 -1.61 4.10 -10.51
N ILE A 137 -1.12 5.33 -10.55
CA ILE A 137 -1.69 6.43 -11.34
C ILE A 137 -0.63 7.03 -12.25
N GLU A 138 -0.97 7.24 -13.52
CA GLU A 138 -0.15 8.04 -14.43
C GLU A 138 -0.43 9.54 -14.19
N LEU A 139 0.63 10.30 -13.95
CA LEU A 139 0.57 11.75 -13.71
C LEU A 139 1.39 12.50 -14.75
N GLU A 140 0.88 13.65 -15.16
CA GLU A 140 1.63 14.67 -15.89
C GLU A 140 2.33 15.62 -14.91
N MET A 141 3.36 16.33 -15.36
CA MET A 141 4.00 17.37 -14.54
C MET A 141 2.95 18.41 -14.10
N GLY A 142 2.91 18.69 -12.80
CA GLY A 142 1.99 19.65 -12.19
C GLY A 142 0.65 19.07 -11.73
N ASP A 143 0.32 17.82 -12.10
CA ASP A 143 -0.87 17.13 -11.59
C ASP A 143 -0.86 17.06 -10.06
N LYS A 144 -2.03 17.25 -9.45
CA LYS A 144 -2.21 17.25 -8.00
C LYS A 144 -2.88 15.96 -7.53
N VAL A 145 -2.40 15.40 -6.43
CA VAL A 145 -3.01 14.24 -5.77
C VAL A 145 -3.24 14.54 -4.29
N SER A 146 -4.42 14.22 -3.78
CA SER A 146 -4.78 14.46 -2.38
C SER A 146 -5.83 13.47 -1.88
N ILE A 147 -5.89 13.30 -0.56
CA ILE A 147 -7.01 12.62 0.12
C ILE A 147 -8.03 13.69 0.54
N GLN A 148 -9.29 13.52 0.14
CA GLN A 148 -10.37 14.44 0.49
C GLN A 148 -11.53 13.72 1.15
N HIS A 149 -12.34 14.45 1.90
CA HIS A 149 -13.61 13.97 2.39
C HIS A 149 -14.62 13.78 1.24
N TYR A 150 -15.40 12.71 1.30
CA TYR A 150 -16.35 12.37 0.22
C TYR A 150 -17.66 13.15 0.30
N SER A 151 -18.18 13.42 1.50
CA SER A 151 -19.58 13.80 1.70
C SER A 151 -19.76 15.28 2.03
N ALA A 152 -20.53 16.00 1.22
CA ALA A 152 -20.86 17.40 1.52
C ALA A 152 -21.85 17.57 2.69
N ALA A 153 -22.53 16.48 3.11
CA ALA A 153 -23.69 16.57 4.00
C ALA A 153 -23.38 16.28 5.48
N ARG A 154 -22.14 15.90 5.82
CA ARG A 154 -21.76 15.55 7.20
C ARG A 154 -20.29 15.85 7.46
N SER A 155 -19.92 15.82 8.73
CA SER A 155 -18.54 15.79 9.17
C SER A 155 -18.19 14.40 9.70
N GLU A 156 -16.98 13.95 9.43
CA GLU A 156 -16.44 12.66 9.88
C GLU A 156 -15.09 12.88 10.55
N ALA A 157 -14.74 12.05 11.55
CA ALA A 157 -13.50 12.20 12.30
C ALA A 157 -12.48 11.09 12.00
N ILE A 158 -11.24 11.51 11.79
CA ILE A 158 -10.09 10.66 11.51
C ILE A 158 -9.19 10.62 12.75
N HIS A 159 -8.80 9.42 13.18
CA HIS A 159 -7.88 9.24 14.30
C HIS A 159 -6.50 9.83 13.97
N GLY A 160 -5.95 10.63 14.89
CA GLY A 160 -4.55 11.07 14.83
C GLY A 160 -3.60 9.90 15.05
N GLU A 161 -2.37 9.96 14.54
CA GLU A 161 -1.35 8.91 14.65
C GLU A 161 -1.69 7.55 13.99
N TYR A 162 -2.94 7.27 13.63
CA TYR A 162 -3.37 6.04 12.94
C TYR A 162 -3.84 6.30 11.50
N ALA A 163 -3.56 7.49 10.98
CA ALA A 163 -3.80 7.84 9.58
C ALA A 163 -2.50 8.32 8.91
N SER A 164 -2.17 7.73 7.77
CA SER A 164 -0.97 8.05 7.01
C SER A 164 -1.24 8.06 5.51
N PHE A 165 -0.49 8.89 4.79
CA PHE A 165 -0.52 8.99 3.34
C PHE A 165 0.89 8.93 2.79
N THR A 166 1.09 8.08 1.79
CA THR A 166 2.36 7.85 1.13
C THR A 166 2.19 7.91 -0.38
N GLY A 167 3.24 8.35 -1.06
CA GLY A 167 3.30 8.30 -2.51
C GLY A 167 4.74 8.23 -3.01
N SER A 168 4.95 7.60 -4.17
CA SER A 168 6.27 7.45 -4.79
C SER A 168 6.21 7.33 -6.30
N ASP A 169 7.24 7.82 -6.99
CA ASP A 169 7.41 7.62 -8.44
C ASP A 169 7.99 6.25 -8.74
N MET A 170 7.40 5.56 -9.71
CA MET A 170 7.70 4.15 -9.94
C MET A 170 8.95 3.94 -10.79
N PHE A 171 9.41 4.96 -11.51
CA PHE A 171 10.68 4.91 -12.22
C PHE A 171 11.91 5.05 -11.30
N SER A 172 11.70 5.35 -10.02
CA SER A 172 12.73 5.29 -8.98
C SER A 172 12.53 4.10 -8.01
N THR A 173 11.52 3.24 -8.24
CA THR A 173 11.00 2.30 -7.21
C THR A 173 11.73 1.00 -6.97
N GLY A 174 12.79 0.67 -7.71
CA GLY A 174 13.72 -0.37 -7.23
C GLY A 174 14.25 -0.08 -5.81
N LYS A 175 14.22 1.20 -5.38
CA LYS A 175 14.82 1.70 -4.13
C LYS A 175 13.82 2.13 -3.04
N ILE A 176 12.56 2.45 -3.37
CA ILE A 176 11.64 3.15 -2.43
C ILE A 176 10.68 2.20 -1.68
N ILE A 177 10.29 1.07 -2.28
CA ILE A 177 9.41 0.09 -1.61
C ILE A 177 10.07 -0.40 -0.31
N LEU A 178 11.40 -0.51 -0.31
CA LEU A 178 12.18 -0.83 0.88
C LEU A 178 12.15 0.29 1.93
N VAL A 179 12.19 1.57 1.55
CA VAL A 179 12.17 2.72 2.49
C VAL A 179 10.81 2.88 3.15
N VAL A 180 9.72 2.68 2.41
CA VAL A 180 8.35 2.74 2.95
C VAL A 180 8.08 1.54 3.87
N LEU A 181 8.49 0.33 3.47
CA LEU A 181 8.42 -0.86 4.32
C LEU A 181 9.26 -0.71 5.60
N ILE A 182 10.48 -0.16 5.49
CA ILE A 182 11.34 0.12 6.65
C ILE A 182 10.70 1.15 7.58
N THR A 183 10.07 2.21 7.05
CA THR A 183 9.44 3.25 7.90
C THR A 183 8.20 2.71 8.62
N ALA A 184 7.40 1.88 7.94
CA ALA A 184 6.26 1.18 8.54
C ALA A 184 6.70 0.16 9.61
N MET A 185 7.77 -0.60 9.35
CA MET A 185 8.38 -1.50 10.34
C MET A 185 8.93 -0.73 11.54
N ASN A 186 9.57 0.42 11.32
CA ASN A 186 10.11 1.28 12.38
C ASN A 186 8.98 1.89 13.25
N HIS A 187 7.79 2.12 12.66
CA HIS A 187 6.60 2.54 13.41
C HIS A 187 6.00 1.37 14.24
N ALA A 188 5.91 0.17 13.67
CA ALA A 188 5.43 -1.03 14.37
C ALA A 188 6.33 -1.39 15.57
N VAL A 189 7.65 -1.26 15.41
CA VAL A 189 8.64 -1.48 16.49
C VAL A 189 8.51 -0.42 17.60
N LYS A 190 8.20 0.85 17.25
CA LYS A 190 7.97 1.91 18.23
C LYS A 190 6.66 1.76 18.99
N SER A 191 5.64 1.12 18.42
CA SER A 191 4.40 0.82 19.16
C SER A 191 4.58 -0.29 20.19
N ASP A 192 5.44 -1.27 19.93
CA ASP A 192 5.74 -2.37 20.87
C ASP A 192 6.72 -1.96 21.99
N ALA A 193 7.56 -0.95 21.77
CA ALA A 193 8.49 -0.41 22.77
C ALA A 193 7.82 0.38 23.92
N LYS A 194 6.48 0.51 23.94
CA LYS A 194 5.74 1.07 25.08
C LYS A 194 5.49 0.07 26.23
N GLY A 195 6.00 -1.16 26.12
CA GLY A 195 6.02 -2.16 27.19
C GLY A 195 7.30 -2.08 28.03
N ASN A 196 7.16 -2.13 29.36
CA ASN A 196 8.23 -2.09 30.38
C ASN A 196 9.30 -3.20 30.20
N CYS A 197 10.24 -3.05 29.29
CA CYS A 197 11.46 -3.86 29.19
C CYS A 197 12.68 -2.95 29.06
N SER A 198 13.71 -3.24 29.85
CA SER A 198 14.82 -2.34 30.17
C SER A 198 15.57 -1.76 28.96
N ASN A 199 15.98 -0.50 29.14
CA ASN A 199 16.31 0.47 28.11
C ASN A 199 17.70 0.35 27.46
N ASP A 200 18.45 -0.73 27.63
CA ASP A 200 19.85 -0.79 27.16
C ASP A 200 20.01 -1.51 25.80
N ARG A 201 19.15 -2.49 25.49
CA ARG A 201 19.23 -3.27 24.24
C ARG A 201 18.34 -2.75 23.11
N THR A 202 17.25 -2.07 23.45
CA THR A 202 16.42 -1.34 22.47
C THR A 202 17.24 -0.22 21.82
N GLU A 203 18.13 0.41 22.58
CA GLU A 203 19.06 1.43 22.10
C GLU A 203 20.11 0.82 21.15
N THR A 204 20.66 -0.36 21.46
CA THR A 204 21.56 -1.10 20.54
C THR A 204 20.87 -1.53 19.23
N VAL A 205 19.61 -1.95 19.30
CA VAL A 205 18.81 -2.30 18.10
C VAL A 205 18.51 -1.05 17.28
N MET A 206 18.21 0.07 17.93
CA MET A 206 17.99 1.36 17.27
C MET A 206 19.27 1.92 16.65
N GLU A 207 20.43 1.77 17.28
CA GLU A 207 21.73 2.12 16.70
C GLU A 207 22.08 1.25 15.48
N LYS A 208 21.82 -0.06 15.56
CA LYS A 208 21.99 -0.97 14.43
C LYS A 208 21.03 -0.63 13.28
N LEU A 209 19.78 -0.25 13.58
CA LEU A 209 18.81 0.27 12.61
C LEU A 209 19.23 1.63 12.02
N LEU A 210 19.83 2.53 12.81
CA LEU A 210 20.34 3.82 12.35
C LEU A 210 21.57 3.69 11.46
N ASN A 211 22.50 2.80 11.80
CA ASN A 211 23.64 2.48 10.94
C ASN A 211 23.19 1.76 9.67
N PHE A 212 22.21 0.86 9.76
CA PHE A 212 21.50 0.25 8.63
C PHE A 212 20.84 1.28 7.68
N VAL A 213 20.15 2.29 8.21
CA VAL A 213 19.57 3.39 7.42
C VAL A 213 20.67 4.23 6.74
N LYS A 214 21.79 4.48 7.44
CA LYS A 214 22.95 5.21 6.87
C LYS A 214 23.62 4.42 5.74
N GLU A 215 23.74 3.10 5.87
CA GLU A 215 24.33 2.22 4.85
C GLU A 215 23.41 2.06 3.63
N ILE A 216 22.08 1.97 3.81
CA ILE A 216 21.12 2.00 2.70
C ILE A 216 21.16 3.34 1.94
N LYS A 217 21.39 4.45 2.65
CA LYS A 217 21.57 5.77 2.03
C LYS A 217 22.77 5.79 1.06
N GLN A 218 23.82 5.02 1.33
CA GLN A 218 24.96 4.87 0.42
C GLN A 218 24.69 3.93 -0.76
N ILE A 219 23.79 2.95 -0.63
CA ILE A 219 23.38 2.03 -1.71
C ILE A 219 22.45 2.73 -2.74
N SER A 220 21.91 3.90 -2.42
CA SER A 220 20.99 4.66 -3.27
C SER A 220 21.59 5.18 -4.61
N SER A 221 22.89 5.01 -4.85
CA SER A 221 23.61 5.57 -6.01
C SER A 221 23.68 4.70 -7.27
N GLY A 222 23.07 3.51 -7.34
CA GLY A 222 23.18 2.65 -8.53
C GLY A 222 21.85 2.06 -9.03
N THR A 223 21.41 2.39 -10.24
CA THR A 223 20.53 1.55 -11.08
C THR A 223 20.69 1.92 -12.55
N ASP A 224 20.78 0.90 -13.40
CA ASP A 224 20.90 1.00 -14.86
C ASP A 224 19.58 1.49 -15.50
N CYS A 225 19.67 2.61 -16.21
CA CYS A 225 18.61 3.24 -16.98
C CYS A 225 19.05 3.48 -18.44
N ARG A 226 19.97 2.67 -18.97
CA ARG A 226 20.35 2.71 -20.39
C ARG A 226 19.61 1.66 -21.21
N SER A 227 18.29 1.77 -21.26
CA SER A 227 17.60 1.62 -22.55
C SER A 227 16.25 2.32 -22.49
N ASN A 228 15.97 3.14 -23.49
CA ASN A 228 14.64 3.71 -23.77
C ASN A 228 13.56 2.63 -24.10
N ASN A 229 13.73 1.39 -23.62
CA ASN A 229 12.92 0.24 -24.01
C ASN A 229 12.09 -0.39 -22.87
N HIS A 230 12.31 -0.06 -21.59
CA HIS A 230 11.41 -0.54 -20.53
C HIS A 230 10.22 0.41 -20.38
N LYS A 231 9.14 0.07 -21.07
CA LYS A 231 7.82 0.68 -20.82
C LYS A 231 7.42 0.41 -19.37
N PRO A 232 6.87 1.40 -18.64
CA PRO A 232 6.37 1.18 -17.29
C PRO A 232 5.33 0.07 -17.31
N ILE A 233 5.39 -0.82 -16.33
CA ILE A 233 4.40 -1.89 -16.15
C ILE A 233 3.69 -1.65 -14.83
N GLY A 234 2.42 -1.29 -14.93
CA GLY A 234 1.57 -1.12 -13.78
C GLY A 234 0.13 -0.82 -14.17
N PHE A 235 -0.80 -1.27 -13.34
CA PHE A 235 -2.21 -1.11 -13.59
C PHE A 235 -2.94 -0.67 -12.32
N TYR A 236 -4.05 0.02 -12.53
CA TYR A 236 -5.02 0.35 -11.50
C TYR A 236 -6.43 0.19 -12.06
N ALA A 237 -7.22 -0.68 -11.42
CA ALA A 237 -8.55 -1.00 -11.87
C ALA A 237 -9.53 -1.13 -10.69
N MET A 238 -10.79 -0.80 -10.93
CA MET A 238 -11.88 -0.87 -9.97
C MET A 238 -13.02 -1.74 -10.47
N LEU A 239 -13.87 -2.19 -9.56
CA LEU A 239 -15.16 -2.75 -9.94
C LEU A 239 -16.01 -1.69 -10.65
N SER A 240 -16.57 -2.03 -11.81
CA SER A 240 -17.49 -1.15 -12.56
C SER A 240 -18.90 -1.10 -11.95
N LYS A 241 -19.27 -2.15 -11.22
CA LYS A 241 -20.52 -2.31 -10.47
C LYS A 241 -20.29 -3.25 -9.29
N THR A 242 -21.16 -3.21 -8.30
CA THR A 242 -21.11 -4.18 -7.19
C THR A 242 -21.30 -5.59 -7.77
N VAL A 243 -20.44 -6.53 -7.37
CA VAL A 243 -20.41 -7.89 -7.93
C VAL A 243 -20.66 -8.91 -6.85
N THR A 244 -21.46 -9.92 -7.17
CA THR A 244 -21.56 -11.15 -6.39
C THR A 244 -20.55 -12.13 -6.98
N ILE A 245 -19.60 -12.56 -6.15
CA ILE A 245 -18.52 -13.48 -6.52
C ILE A 245 -18.85 -14.88 -5.99
N SER A 246 -18.57 -15.91 -6.77
CA SER A 246 -18.86 -17.30 -6.42
C SER A 246 -17.89 -18.25 -7.11
N GLY A 247 -17.81 -19.50 -6.63
CA GLY A 247 -17.19 -20.61 -7.36
C GLY A 247 -15.73 -20.42 -7.78
N SER A 248 -14.85 -19.95 -6.88
CA SER A 248 -13.42 -19.66 -7.16
C SER A 248 -13.17 -18.81 -8.43
N SER A 249 -14.17 -18.06 -8.90
CA SER A 249 -14.04 -17.24 -10.11
C SER A 249 -13.15 -16.03 -9.85
N ASN A 250 -12.50 -15.56 -10.93
CA ASN A 250 -11.74 -14.31 -10.89
C ASN A 250 -12.70 -13.13 -10.68
N VAL A 251 -12.31 -12.24 -9.79
CA VAL A 251 -12.96 -10.95 -9.60
C VAL A 251 -12.51 -10.02 -10.73
N VAL A 252 -13.45 -9.56 -11.55
CA VAL A 252 -13.16 -8.71 -12.71
C VAL A 252 -13.29 -7.23 -12.35
N PHE A 253 -12.17 -6.53 -12.25
CA PHE A 253 -12.13 -5.07 -12.05
C PHE A 253 -12.15 -4.37 -13.40
N ALA A 254 -13.35 -4.26 -13.99
CA ALA A 254 -13.51 -3.81 -15.38
C ALA A 254 -13.27 -2.30 -15.60
N LYS A 255 -13.30 -1.46 -14.55
CA LYS A 255 -13.09 -0.01 -14.66
C LYS A 255 -11.61 0.31 -14.53
N VAL A 256 -10.90 0.37 -15.65
CA VAL A 256 -9.45 0.61 -15.71
C VAL A 256 -9.13 2.11 -15.76
N PHE A 257 -8.24 2.56 -14.88
CA PHE A 257 -7.70 3.92 -14.88
C PHE A 257 -6.28 3.97 -15.44
N THR A 258 -5.48 2.94 -15.12
CA THR A 258 -4.10 2.81 -15.58
C THR A 258 -3.86 1.38 -16.03
N ASN A 259 -3.16 1.19 -17.14
CA ASN A 259 -2.72 -0.14 -17.62
C ASN A 259 -1.44 -0.01 -18.44
N ALA A 260 -0.44 0.66 -17.87
CA ALA A 260 0.87 0.80 -18.49
C ALA A 260 1.48 -0.60 -18.71
N GLY A 261 1.97 -0.84 -19.93
CA GLY A 261 2.48 -2.15 -20.32
C GLY A 261 1.40 -3.18 -20.71
N ASN A 262 0.11 -2.81 -20.64
CA ASN A 262 -1.05 -3.66 -21.04
C ASN A 262 -1.03 -5.06 -20.43
N ALA A 263 -0.53 -5.18 -19.20
CA ALA A 263 -0.38 -6.46 -18.52
C ALA A 263 -1.65 -6.92 -17.80
N TYR A 264 -2.60 -6.03 -17.54
CA TYR A 264 -3.89 -6.35 -16.94
C TYR A 264 -5.00 -6.49 -17.98
N ASP A 265 -5.76 -7.58 -17.92
CA ASP A 265 -6.94 -7.82 -18.76
C ASP A 265 -8.24 -7.56 -17.98
N SER A 266 -8.87 -6.43 -18.29
CA SER A 266 -10.14 -5.98 -17.69
C SER A 266 -11.35 -6.85 -17.99
N LYS A 267 -11.27 -7.80 -18.93
CA LYS A 267 -12.35 -8.74 -19.23
C LYS A 267 -12.26 -10.00 -18.37
N THR A 268 -11.05 -10.38 -17.96
CA THR A 268 -10.80 -11.63 -17.21
C THR A 268 -10.40 -11.40 -15.76
N GLY A 269 -10.02 -10.18 -15.39
CA GLY A 269 -9.52 -9.84 -14.05
C GLY A 269 -8.08 -10.29 -13.80
N ILE A 270 -7.37 -10.71 -14.84
CA ILE A 270 -6.05 -11.34 -14.74
C ILE A 270 -4.96 -10.34 -15.12
N PHE A 271 -3.96 -10.20 -14.25
CA PHE A 271 -2.66 -9.66 -14.62
C PHE A 271 -1.77 -10.78 -15.16
N ARG A 272 -1.10 -10.55 -16.29
CA ARG A 272 -0.11 -11.47 -16.86
C ARG A 272 1.24 -10.78 -16.92
N ALA A 273 2.24 -11.33 -16.23
CA ALA A 273 3.58 -10.78 -16.19
C ALA A 273 4.18 -10.70 -17.61
N PRO A 274 4.47 -9.51 -18.15
CA PRO A 274 5.01 -9.36 -19.50
C PRO A 274 6.52 -9.67 -19.56
N VAL A 275 7.21 -9.55 -18.42
CA VAL A 275 8.64 -9.80 -18.23
C VAL A 275 8.88 -10.51 -16.90
N LYS A 276 10.02 -11.18 -16.76
CA LYS A 276 10.47 -11.69 -15.47
C LYS A 276 10.81 -10.52 -14.54
N GLY A 277 10.39 -10.59 -13.28
CA GLY A 277 10.70 -9.54 -12.32
C GLY A 277 10.01 -9.72 -10.98
N LEU A 278 10.31 -8.79 -10.08
CA LEU A 278 9.63 -8.62 -8.80
C LEU A 278 8.46 -7.65 -8.99
N TYR A 279 7.26 -8.07 -8.59
CA TYR A 279 6.03 -7.29 -8.73
C TYR A 279 5.36 -7.08 -7.39
N TYR A 280 4.75 -5.91 -7.22
CA TYR A 280 3.90 -5.58 -6.08
C TYR A 280 2.43 -5.60 -6.51
N PHE A 281 1.56 -6.16 -5.68
CA PHE A 281 0.11 -6.15 -5.88
C PHE A 281 -0.59 -5.71 -4.60
N ASN A 282 -1.66 -4.92 -4.76
CA ASN A 282 -2.58 -4.61 -3.69
C ASN A 282 -4.03 -4.67 -4.17
N CYS A 283 -4.91 -5.27 -3.37
CA CYS A 283 -6.35 -5.25 -3.56
C CYS A 283 -7.01 -4.64 -2.32
N ASN A 284 -7.72 -3.52 -2.48
CA ASN A 284 -8.64 -3.03 -1.44
C ASN A 284 -10.04 -3.56 -1.77
N PHE A 285 -10.79 -3.96 -0.74
CA PHE A 285 -12.12 -4.51 -0.91
C PHE A 285 -13.07 -4.03 0.19
N LEU A 286 -14.35 -3.97 -0.15
CA LEU A 286 -15.42 -3.67 0.80
C LEU A 286 -16.53 -4.70 0.62
N SER A 287 -16.92 -5.35 1.70
CA SER A 287 -18.03 -6.32 1.66
C SER A 287 -19.40 -5.64 1.63
N TYR A 288 -20.37 -6.35 1.07
CA TYR A 288 -21.75 -5.90 0.98
C TYR A 288 -22.73 -7.03 1.28
N GLY A 289 -23.72 -6.77 2.13
CA GLY A 289 -24.76 -7.72 2.54
C GLY A 289 -24.30 -8.81 3.51
N SER A 290 -23.06 -9.28 3.42
CA SER A 290 -22.49 -10.33 4.27
C SER A 290 -20.99 -10.13 4.50
N LYS A 291 -20.37 -11.07 5.21
CA LYS A 291 -18.91 -11.30 5.20
C LYS A 291 -18.37 -11.54 3.78
N LEU A 292 -17.08 -11.31 3.58
CA LEU A 292 -16.38 -11.52 2.31
C LEU A 292 -15.04 -12.24 2.51
N HIS A 293 -14.73 -13.16 1.60
CA HIS A 293 -13.53 -14.00 1.59
C HIS A 293 -12.95 -13.99 0.19
N ILE A 294 -11.80 -13.34 0.04
CA ILE A 294 -11.08 -13.27 -1.23
C ILE A 294 -9.64 -13.72 -1.06
N VAL A 295 -9.00 -14.04 -2.18
CA VAL A 295 -7.63 -14.55 -2.18
C VAL A 295 -6.84 -14.03 -3.37
N LEU A 296 -5.60 -13.64 -3.13
CA LEU A 296 -4.62 -13.37 -4.19
C LEU A 296 -4.07 -14.70 -4.68
N VAL A 297 -4.15 -14.93 -5.99
CA VAL A 297 -3.80 -16.19 -6.63
C VAL A 297 -2.71 -15.97 -7.67
N LYS A 298 -1.67 -16.82 -7.66
CA LYS A 298 -0.67 -16.95 -8.72
C LYS A 298 -0.79 -18.31 -9.39
N ASP A 299 -1.08 -18.36 -10.69
CA ASP A 299 -1.16 -19.60 -11.50
C ASP A 299 -1.96 -20.73 -10.81
N ASN A 300 -3.11 -20.38 -10.23
CA ASN A 300 -4.02 -21.25 -9.46
C ASN A 300 -3.59 -21.56 -8.01
N ASN A 301 -2.41 -21.13 -7.58
CA ASN A 301 -1.97 -21.25 -6.18
C ASN A 301 -2.49 -20.06 -5.36
N LYS A 302 -3.27 -20.36 -4.32
CA LYS A 302 -3.73 -19.38 -3.33
C LYS A 302 -2.54 -18.91 -2.48
N LEU A 303 -2.30 -17.61 -2.44
CA LEU A 303 -1.16 -17.02 -1.73
C LEU A 303 -1.58 -16.30 -0.46
N THR A 304 -2.37 -15.23 -0.60
CA THR A 304 -2.74 -14.35 0.51
C THR A 304 -4.24 -14.27 0.63
N TYR A 305 -4.75 -14.58 1.81
CA TYR A 305 -6.17 -14.60 2.12
C TYR A 305 -6.62 -13.27 2.72
N GLY A 306 -7.73 -12.73 2.25
CA GLY A 306 -8.39 -11.54 2.77
C GLY A 306 -9.79 -11.86 3.25
N HIS A 307 -10.16 -11.27 4.38
CA HIS A 307 -11.43 -11.52 5.05
C HIS A 307 -12.03 -10.22 5.55
N SER A 308 -13.34 -10.09 5.39
CA SER A 308 -14.13 -9.15 6.18
C SER A 308 -15.25 -9.90 6.90
N ARG A 309 -15.55 -9.48 8.12
CA ARG A 309 -16.42 -10.22 9.03
C ARG A 309 -17.89 -9.95 8.79
N ASN A 310 -18.23 -8.73 8.36
CA ASN A 310 -19.61 -8.26 8.22
C ASN A 310 -19.80 -7.47 6.92
N THR A 311 -21.01 -6.95 6.65
CA THR A 311 -21.26 -5.98 5.57
C THR A 311 -20.60 -4.64 5.88
N GLN A 312 -20.24 -3.88 4.83
CA GLN A 312 -19.56 -2.58 4.93
C GLN A 312 -18.18 -2.62 5.59
N ASP A 313 -17.61 -3.81 5.74
CA ASP A 313 -16.33 -4.02 6.40
C ASP A 313 -15.21 -4.02 5.34
N ALA A 314 -14.24 -3.12 5.52
CA ALA A 314 -13.19 -2.85 4.55
C ALA A 314 -11.96 -3.71 4.86
N GLY A 315 -11.23 -4.08 3.81
CA GLY A 315 -9.98 -4.81 3.97
C GLY A 315 -9.04 -4.59 2.80
N SER A 316 -7.81 -5.06 2.97
CA SER A 316 -6.82 -5.09 1.91
C SER A 316 -6.03 -6.40 1.89
N ILE A 317 -5.56 -6.77 0.71
CA ILE A 317 -4.58 -7.83 0.49
C ILE A 317 -3.40 -7.23 -0.25
N THR A 318 -2.19 -7.51 0.24
CA THR A 318 -0.95 -7.13 -0.43
C THR A 318 -0.10 -8.37 -0.70
N GLY A 319 0.61 -8.38 -1.82
CA GLY A 319 1.58 -9.43 -2.14
C GLY A 319 2.74 -8.91 -2.99
N THR A 320 3.96 -9.28 -2.63
CA THR A 320 5.17 -9.02 -3.42
C THR A 320 5.66 -10.35 -3.98
N LEU A 321 5.69 -10.48 -5.31
CA LEU A 321 5.85 -11.76 -5.99
C LEU A 321 6.96 -11.69 -7.04
N GLU A 322 7.84 -12.67 -7.03
CA GLU A 322 8.68 -12.97 -8.20
C GLU A 322 7.82 -13.71 -9.25
N LEU A 323 7.77 -13.12 -10.44
CA LEU A 323 7.01 -13.65 -11.56
C LEU A 323 7.93 -13.94 -12.74
N GLN A 324 7.70 -15.07 -13.39
CA GLN A 324 8.22 -15.33 -14.73
C GLN A 324 7.32 -14.69 -15.77
N LYS A 325 7.86 -14.46 -16.97
CA LYS A 325 7.03 -14.00 -18.10
C LYS A 325 5.92 -15.02 -18.35
N GLY A 326 4.67 -14.56 -18.34
CA GLY A 326 3.48 -15.36 -18.59
C GLY A 326 2.70 -15.76 -17.34
N ASP A 327 3.32 -15.70 -16.15
CA ASP A 327 2.67 -15.97 -14.86
C ASP A 327 1.42 -15.08 -14.70
N LYS A 328 0.36 -15.65 -14.13
CA LYS A 328 -0.94 -15.00 -13.96
C LYS A 328 -1.20 -14.69 -12.50
N VAL A 329 -1.58 -13.44 -12.22
CA VAL A 329 -2.00 -12.99 -10.89
C VAL A 329 -3.44 -12.46 -10.96
N SER A 330 -4.28 -12.86 -10.01
CA SER A 330 -5.68 -12.42 -9.94
C SER A 330 -6.21 -12.46 -8.51
N ILE A 331 -7.35 -11.81 -8.30
CA ILE A 331 -8.15 -11.94 -7.08
C ILE A 331 -9.29 -12.91 -7.36
N GLN A 332 -9.53 -13.85 -6.45
CA GLN A 332 -10.61 -14.83 -6.57
C GLN A 332 -11.46 -14.87 -5.30
N HIS A 333 -12.70 -15.34 -5.44
CA HIS A 333 -13.47 -15.79 -4.28
C HIS A 333 -12.75 -16.96 -3.61
N TYR A 334 -12.59 -16.93 -2.29
CA TYR A 334 -11.82 -17.95 -1.60
C TYR A 334 -12.50 -19.33 -1.63
N SER A 335 -13.83 -19.38 -1.53
CA SER A 335 -14.60 -20.63 -1.44
C SER A 335 -15.06 -21.12 -2.82
N ALA A 336 -15.04 -22.45 -3.01
CA ALA A 336 -15.63 -23.09 -4.18
C ALA A 336 -17.16 -23.16 -4.11
N VAL A 337 -17.74 -22.96 -2.92
CA VAL A 337 -19.19 -22.99 -2.67
C VAL A 337 -19.68 -21.68 -2.07
N GLY A 338 -20.94 -21.35 -2.32
CA GLY A 338 -21.57 -20.12 -1.88
C GLY A 338 -21.19 -18.91 -2.73
N SER A 339 -21.74 -17.76 -2.34
CA SER A 339 -21.50 -16.49 -3.00
C SER A 339 -21.48 -15.36 -1.99
N GLU A 340 -20.59 -14.40 -2.19
CA GLU A 340 -20.45 -13.21 -1.36
C GLU A 340 -20.41 -11.98 -2.26
N THR A 341 -20.75 -10.80 -1.73
CA THR A 341 -20.87 -9.59 -2.55
C THR A 341 -19.80 -8.56 -2.16
N MET A 342 -19.14 -8.02 -3.18
CA MET A 342 -18.07 -7.05 -3.07
C MET A 342 -18.53 -5.72 -3.69
N GLN A 343 -18.47 -4.65 -2.89
CA GLN A 343 -19.04 -3.36 -3.24
C GLN A 343 -18.15 -2.60 -4.23
N SER A 344 -18.79 -2.02 -5.26
CA SER A 344 -18.12 -1.07 -6.15
C SER A 344 -17.77 0.25 -5.46
N SER A 345 -17.00 1.10 -6.12
CA SER A 345 -16.49 2.40 -5.62
C SER A 345 -15.42 2.35 -4.52
N TYR A 346 -15.33 1.27 -3.74
CA TYR A 346 -14.31 1.08 -2.70
C TYR A 346 -13.34 -0.05 -3.02
N SER A 347 -13.77 -0.96 -3.89
CA SER A 347 -13.00 -2.15 -4.26
C SER A 347 -12.14 -1.91 -5.50
N SER A 348 -10.85 -2.16 -5.38
CA SER A 348 -9.86 -1.92 -6.42
C SER A 348 -8.73 -2.95 -6.40
N PHE A 349 -8.10 -3.16 -7.54
CA PHE A 349 -6.93 -4.00 -7.71
C PHE A 349 -5.87 -3.22 -8.48
N THR A 350 -4.66 -3.22 -7.94
CA THR A 350 -3.51 -2.49 -8.48
C THR A 350 -2.28 -3.36 -8.41
N GLY A 351 -1.35 -3.16 -9.32
CA GLY A 351 -0.06 -3.83 -9.24
C GLY A 351 0.92 -3.30 -10.25
N TYR A 352 2.20 -3.56 -10.01
CA TYR A 352 3.28 -2.99 -10.81
C TYR A 352 4.60 -3.73 -10.68
N LEU A 353 5.45 -3.54 -11.68
CA LEU A 353 6.82 -4.03 -11.70
C LEU A 353 7.71 -3.14 -10.80
N ILE A 354 8.40 -3.77 -9.85
CA ILE A 354 9.37 -3.13 -8.95
C ILE A 354 10.74 -3.11 -9.61
N SER A 355 11.17 -4.27 -10.11
CA SER A 355 12.46 -4.45 -10.76
C SER A 355 12.42 -5.68 -11.66
N THR A 356 13.13 -5.63 -12.79
CA THR A 356 13.41 -6.83 -13.59
C THR A 356 14.48 -7.69 -12.91
N SER A 357 14.42 -9.00 -13.13
CA SER A 357 15.33 -10.01 -12.53
C SER A 357 16.06 -10.82 -13.58
#